data_AF-A0A498CRJ8-F1
#
_entry.id   AF-A0A498CRJ8-F1
#
_cell.length_a   1.000
_cell.length_b   1.000
_cell.length_c   1.000
_cell.angle_alpha   90.00
_cell.angle_beta   90.00
_cell.angle_gamma   90.00
#
_symmetry.space_group_name_H-M   'P 1'
#
loop_
_entity.id
_entity.type
_entity.pdbx_description
1 polymer ?
#
loop_
_entity_poly.entity_id
_entity_poly.type
_entity_poly.pdbx_seq_one_letter_code
_entity_poly.pdbx_strand_id
1 'polypeptide(L)'
;MSKKLTDSQILSQAKALGVESTVLRAVIEVECKGSGFNADNTPVILFERHVMRQRLIANKRDIDLKLISVERPDLCSKTSGGYGLYSAQHGRL
;
A
#
# COMPACT_ATOMS: atom_id res chain seq x y z
N MET A 1 22.66 -4.78 2.40
CA MET A 1 21.67 -5.79 1.95
C MET A 1 20.84 -5.19 0.83
N SER A 2 20.74 -5.87 -0.32
CA SER A 2 19.86 -5.43 -1.41
C SER A 2 18.39 -5.59 -1.01
N LYS A 3 17.54 -4.61 -1.30
CA LYS A 3 16.08 -4.68 -1.03
C LYS A 3 15.29 -5.35 -2.16
N LYS A 4 15.96 -6.15 -2.98
CA LYS A 4 15.35 -6.92 -4.07
C LYS A 4 15.06 -8.34 -3.59
N LEU A 5 13.97 -8.91 -4.09
CA LEU A 5 13.67 -10.32 -3.91
C LEU A 5 14.77 -11.16 -4.55
N THR A 6 15.22 -12.17 -3.82
CA THR A 6 16.17 -13.17 -4.32
C THR A 6 15.43 -14.41 -4.84
N ASP A 7 16.07 -15.15 -5.73
CA ASP A 7 15.51 -16.39 -6.26
C ASP A 7 15.20 -17.43 -5.17
N SER A 8 16.03 -17.48 -4.12
CA SER A 8 15.81 -18.36 -2.97
C SER A 8 14.57 -17.96 -2.17
N GLN A 9 14.33 -16.65 -2.00
CA GLN A 9 13.11 -16.16 -1.35
C GLN A 9 11.86 -16.48 -2.18
N ILE A 10 11.92 -16.30 -3.50
CA ILE A 10 10.81 -16.65 -4.40
C ILE A 10 10.54 -18.15 -4.34
N LEU A 11 11.57 -19.01 -4.37
CA LEU A 11 11.43 -20.46 -4.27
C LEU A 11 10.79 -20.87 -2.93
N SER A 12 11.28 -20.31 -1.83
CA SER A 12 10.75 -20.57 -0.48
C SER A 12 9.28 -20.17 -0.38
N GLN A 13 8.93 -18.99 -0.90
CA GLN A 13 7.56 -18.49 -0.86
C GLN A 13 6.63 -19.29 -1.76
N ALA A 14 7.08 -19.72 -2.95
CA ALA A 14 6.31 -20.58 -3.82
C ALA A 14 5.97 -21.92 -3.14
N LYS A 15 6.96 -22.53 -2.46
CA LYS A 15 6.75 -23.74 -1.66
C LYS A 15 5.73 -23.51 -0.53
N ALA A 16 5.83 -22.40 0.18
CA ALA A 16 4.90 -22.06 1.26
C ALA A 16 3.46 -21.84 0.77
N LEU A 17 3.30 -21.30 -0.44
CA LEU A 17 2.01 -21.09 -1.10
C LEU A 17 1.46 -22.34 -1.81
N GLY A 18 2.27 -23.40 -1.94
CA GLY A 18 1.89 -24.63 -2.66
C GLY A 18 1.77 -24.44 -4.18
N VAL A 19 2.51 -23.49 -4.75
CA VAL A 19 2.52 -23.19 -6.20
C VAL A 19 3.89 -23.43 -6.82
N GLU A 20 3.95 -23.61 -8.13
CA GLU A 20 5.23 -23.65 -8.83
C GLU A 20 5.97 -22.31 -8.77
N SER A 21 7.29 -22.36 -8.66
CA SER A 21 8.11 -21.13 -8.57
C SER A 21 8.04 -20.28 -9.84
N THR A 22 7.85 -20.90 -11.00
CA THR A 22 7.61 -20.26 -12.30
C THR A 22 6.29 -19.49 -12.31
N VAL A 23 5.22 -20.05 -11.72
CA VAL A 23 3.91 -19.38 -11.58
C VAL A 23 4.05 -18.14 -10.70
N LEU A 24 4.73 -18.26 -9.55
CA LEU A 24 4.97 -17.10 -8.68
C LEU A 24 5.81 -16.02 -9.39
N ARG A 25 6.82 -16.40 -10.17
CA ARG A 25 7.60 -15.45 -10.97
C ARG A 25 6.75 -14.72 -11.99
N ALA A 26 5.88 -15.43 -12.72
CA ALA A 26 4.99 -14.82 -13.70
C ALA A 26 4.07 -13.78 -13.05
N VAL A 27 3.51 -14.08 -11.87
CA VAL A 27 2.71 -13.11 -11.10
C VAL A 27 3.55 -11.91 -10.67
N ILE A 28 4.78 -12.13 -10.16
CA ILE A 28 5.67 -11.03 -9.76
C ILE A 28 5.99 -10.13 -10.96
N GLU A 29 6.26 -10.71 -12.12
CA GLU A 29 6.59 -9.98 -13.35
C GLU A 29 5.44 -9.10 -13.85
N VAL A 30 4.20 -9.60 -13.78
CA VAL A 30 3.02 -8.90 -14.31
C VAL A 30 2.44 -7.90 -13.30
N GLU A 31 2.35 -8.28 -12.03
CA GLU A 31 1.57 -7.52 -11.03
C GLU A 31 2.42 -6.53 -10.22
N CYS A 32 3.74 -6.72 -10.13
CA CYS A 32 4.58 -5.84 -9.33
C CYS A 32 5.01 -4.60 -10.12
N LYS A 33 4.75 -3.42 -9.56
CA LYS A 33 5.17 -2.11 -10.11
C LYS A 33 6.66 -1.79 -9.84
N GLY A 34 7.56 -2.70 -10.20
CA GLY A 34 9.01 -2.49 -10.12
C GLY A 34 9.55 -2.53 -8.67
N SER A 35 10.34 -1.51 -8.29
CA SER A 35 10.96 -1.45 -6.96
C SER A 35 9.90 -1.27 -5.87
N GLY A 36 9.90 -2.15 -4.87
CA GLY A 36 9.04 -2.02 -3.69
C GLY A 36 9.49 -0.93 -2.70
N PHE A 37 10.58 -0.21 -2.99
CA PHE A 37 11.11 0.86 -2.15
C PHE A 37 11.42 2.13 -2.96
N ASN A 38 11.15 3.28 -2.35
CA ASN A 38 11.51 4.61 -2.82
C ASN A 38 13.02 4.88 -2.66
N ALA A 39 13.50 5.97 -3.26
CA ALA A 39 14.91 6.40 -3.16
C ALA A 39 15.36 6.72 -1.73
N ASP A 40 14.43 7.17 -0.88
CA ASP A 40 14.65 7.44 0.54
C ASP A 40 14.54 6.17 1.42
N ASN A 41 14.53 4.99 0.81
CA ASN A 41 14.42 3.68 1.46
C ASN A 41 13.07 3.36 2.12
N THR A 42 12.06 4.21 1.99
CA THR A 42 10.71 3.89 2.47
C THR A 42 9.99 2.91 1.52
N PRO A 43 9.12 2.00 2.02
CA PRO A 43 8.35 1.10 1.15
C PRO A 43 7.39 1.87 0.24
N VAL A 44 7.21 1.48 -1.02
CA VAL A 44 6.18 2.12 -1.85
C VAL A 44 4.79 1.80 -1.27
N ILE A 45 4.02 2.84 -0.94
CA ILE A 45 2.66 2.72 -0.40
C ILE A 45 1.67 3.52 -1.25
N LEU A 46 0.38 3.29 -1.02
CA LEU A 46 -0.71 4.15 -1.49
C LEU A 46 -1.62 4.44 -0.29
N PHE A 47 -1.73 5.71 0.11
CA PHE A 47 -2.64 6.09 1.18
C PHE A 47 -4.08 6.22 0.63
N GLU A 48 -5.00 5.44 1.20
CA GLU A 48 -6.39 5.39 0.76
C GLU A 48 -7.32 6.15 1.72
N ARG A 49 -7.55 7.45 1.44
CA ARG A 49 -8.38 8.35 2.26
C ARG A 49 -9.80 7.86 2.57
N HIS A 50 -10.36 7.03 1.68
CA HIS A 50 -11.68 6.45 1.85
C HIS A 50 -11.67 5.23 2.77
N VAL A 51 -10.60 4.44 2.71
CA VAL A 51 -10.35 3.35 3.67
C VAL A 51 -10.06 3.92 5.05
N MET A 52 -9.26 5.00 5.17
CA MET A 52 -9.03 5.68 6.45
C MET A 52 -10.35 6.05 7.11
N ARG A 53 -11.26 6.71 6.37
CA ARG A 53 -12.61 7.03 6.86
C ARG A 53 -13.39 5.78 7.30
N GLN A 54 -13.39 4.71 6.50
CA GLN A 54 -14.06 3.45 6.86
C GLN A 54 -13.49 2.86 8.16
N ARG A 55 -12.16 2.92 8.35
CA ARG A 55 -11.50 2.42 9.56
C ARG A 55 -11.80 3.29 10.78
N LEU A 56 -11.90 4.61 10.65
CA LEU A 56 -12.35 5.49 11.73
C LEU A 56 -13.75 5.12 12.23
N ILE A 57 -14.68 4.86 11.30
CA ILE A 57 -16.05 4.42 11.61
C ILE A 57 -16.05 3.04 12.26
N ALA A 58 -15.36 2.06 11.66
CA ALA A 58 -15.33 0.69 12.15
C ALA A 58 -14.75 0.60 13.57
N ASN A 59 -13.77 1.45 13.90
CA ASN A 59 -13.16 1.51 15.21
C ASN A 59 -13.84 2.50 16.18
N LYS A 60 -15.02 3.03 15.82
CA LYS A 60 -15.83 3.94 16.65
C LYS A 60 -15.01 5.09 17.25
N ARG A 61 -14.11 5.67 16.46
CA ARG A 61 -13.29 6.80 16.92
C ARG A 61 -14.20 8.01 17.09
N ASP A 62 -14.07 8.69 18.23
CA ASP A 62 -14.79 9.92 18.51
C ASP A 62 -14.15 11.09 17.75
N ILE A 63 -14.47 11.16 16.46
CA ILE A 63 -13.98 12.16 15.52
C ILE A 63 -15.17 12.64 14.70
N ASP A 64 -15.32 13.95 14.56
CA ASP A 64 -16.29 14.51 13.62
C ASP A 64 -15.83 14.26 12.18
N LEU A 65 -16.37 13.19 11.60
CA LEU A 65 -16.07 12.78 10.23
C LEU A 65 -16.50 13.82 9.20
N LYS A 66 -17.51 14.65 9.48
CA LYS A 66 -17.93 15.70 8.56
C LYS A 66 -16.90 16.82 8.58
N LEU A 67 -16.47 17.25 9.76
CA LEU A 67 -15.46 18.28 9.93
C LEU A 67 -14.13 17.86 9.28
N ILE A 68 -13.59 16.70 9.65
CA ILE A 68 -12.28 16.26 9.12
C ILE A 68 -12.29 16.00 7.61
N SER A 69 -13.44 15.60 7.05
CA SER A 69 -13.55 15.43 5.59
C SER A 69 -13.52 16.76 4.82
N VAL A 70 -13.84 17.87 5.50
CA VAL A 70 -13.75 19.23 4.94
C VAL A 70 -12.36 19.82 5.19
N GLU A 71 -11.81 19.67 6.39
CA GLU A 71 -10.50 20.22 6.75
C GLU A 71 -9.34 19.46 6.11
N ARG A 72 -9.45 18.12 6.02
CA ARG A 72 -8.44 17.21 5.49
C ARG A 72 -9.01 16.26 4.43
N PRO A 73 -9.51 16.79 3.30
CA PRO A 73 -10.07 15.97 2.22
C PRO A 73 -9.03 15.07 1.53
N ASP A 74 -7.74 15.31 1.78
CA ASP A 74 -6.61 14.49 1.39
C ASP A 74 -6.45 13.23 2.26
N LEU A 75 -6.88 13.28 3.53
CA LEU A 75 -6.78 12.18 4.49
C LEU A 75 -8.09 11.43 4.74
N CYS A 76 -9.23 12.13 4.67
CA CYS A 76 -10.54 11.56 4.94
C CYS A 76 -11.54 11.98 3.85
N SER A 77 -12.05 11.01 3.10
CA SER A 77 -13.10 11.26 2.10
C SER A 77 -14.07 10.07 2.02
N LYS A 78 -15.26 10.31 1.47
CA LYS A 78 -16.19 9.22 1.12
C LYS A 78 -15.78 8.51 -0.18
N THR A 79 -15.03 9.19 -1.03
CA THR A 79 -14.64 8.71 -2.36
C THR A 79 -13.15 8.39 -2.43
N SER A 80 -12.82 7.39 -3.24
CA SER A 80 -11.43 7.03 -3.57
C SER A 80 -10.73 8.14 -4.38
N GLY A 81 -9.45 7.96 -4.70
CA GLY A 81 -8.67 8.95 -5.43
C GLY A 81 -8.01 10.01 -4.54
N GLY A 82 -7.56 11.11 -5.15
CA GLY A 82 -6.78 12.15 -4.48
C GLY A 82 -5.36 11.71 -4.11
N TYR A 83 -4.84 10.67 -4.77
CA TYR A 83 -3.59 10.02 -4.38
C TYR A 83 -2.37 10.96 -4.50
N GLY A 84 -2.23 11.72 -5.58
CA GLY A 84 -1.01 12.50 -5.80
C GLY A 84 0.20 11.61 -6.10
N LEU A 85 1.41 12.08 -5.78
CA LEU A 85 2.66 11.39 -6.09
C LEU A 85 2.96 10.25 -5.10
N TYR A 86 3.49 9.12 -5.58
CA TYR A 86 3.91 7.99 -4.73
C TYR A 86 4.98 8.38 -3.68
N SER A 87 5.89 9.28 -4.04
CA SER A 87 6.93 9.79 -3.12
C SER A 87 6.37 10.64 -1.97
N ALA A 88 5.18 11.22 -2.14
CA ALA A 88 4.54 12.07 -1.13
C ALA A 88 3.58 11.31 -0.22
N GLN A 89 3.41 9.99 -0.41
CA GLN A 89 2.38 9.22 0.31
C GLN A 89 2.68 9.11 1.81
N HIS A 90 3.95 8.97 2.22
CA HIS A 90 4.29 8.78 3.63
C HIS A 90 3.94 9.98 4.51
N GLY A 91 3.90 11.21 3.96
CA GLY A 91 3.45 12.38 4.71
C GLY A 91 1.96 12.36 5.07
N ARG A 92 1.21 11.34 4.63
CA ARG A 92 -0.22 11.13 4.91
C ARG A 92 -0.48 10.07 5.98
N LEU A 93 0.54 9.30 6.38
CA LEU A 93 0.48 8.38 7.51
C LEU A 93 0.60 9.16 8.83
#